data_AF-A0A939UIE0-F1
#
_entry.id   AF-A0A939UIE0-F1
#
_cell.length_a   1.000
_cell.length_b   1.000
_cell.length_c   1.000
_cell.angle_alpha   90.00
_cell.angle_beta   90.00
_cell.angle_gamma   90.00
#
_symmetry.space_group_name_H-M   'P 1'
#
loop_
_entity.id
_entity.type
_entity.pdbx_description
1 polymer ?
#
loop_
_entity_poly.entity_id
_entity_poly.type
_entity_poly.pdbx_seq_one_letter_code
_entity_poly.pdbx_strand_id
1 'polypeptide(L)'
;MEKKSATPNKRKDHTALIVLLSFLAAVVWYIIVCCGVTFIPMLQMLSVNRTACRFPGKQEKPEEVFTFDSGARLSYFPGDTTIKNKYVVICPGGGYVVCSVESEGYPIAQEFNRLGYHAFVLEYRVGGASDSFHAPLDDLAEAIRFIDYNSDRFCVQAGVYTLCGFSAGGNLVGMFGTEEYGYSNYQGVKRPNSLILGYPWISPTDRATGNAVEAIYRATINHNGAKCFLGKNYSINDMCVDSWVTPLYPRTYIMQGDKDAVLPIEDNGDLMAQVLEENEVEFVYERCAGVNHGCGLGIGTTAEGWIERAMEFDEKYWYEEEYTPEPIDCEELISRAGGLICGVCHPKDKGEQVLELGAEWVRVDISWPAYNKDGTSNYVYEGVKEEMKNYANQGLKVFAVTPYPKNYMEWGYDPLDPEDRIEIIK
;
A
#
# COMPACT_ATOMS: atom_id res chain seq x y z
N MET A 1 73.71 -37.57 57.68
CA MET A 1 72.32 -37.08 57.63
C MET A 1 72.17 -36.24 56.37
N GLU A 2 71.62 -36.81 55.29
CA GLU A 2 71.17 -36.04 54.12
C GLU A 2 69.68 -36.34 53.91
N LYS A 3 68.85 -35.31 54.08
CA LYS A 3 67.41 -35.37 53.78
C LYS A 3 67.24 -35.16 52.27
N LYS A 4 66.85 -36.21 51.54
CA LYS A 4 66.29 -36.08 50.19
C LYS A 4 64.88 -35.47 50.30
N SER A 5 64.66 -34.30 49.70
CA SER A 5 63.31 -33.77 49.50
C SER A 5 62.67 -34.44 48.28
N ALA A 6 61.46 -34.95 48.45
CA ALA A 6 60.62 -35.42 47.35
C ALA A 6 59.77 -34.24 46.86
N THR A 7 59.86 -33.91 45.58
CA THR A 7 58.95 -32.99 44.90
C THR A 7 57.71 -33.73 44.42
N PRO A 8 56.48 -33.20 44.64
CA PRO A 8 55.26 -33.87 44.21
C PRO A 8 55.01 -33.64 42.72
N ASN A 9 54.74 -34.74 42.01
CA ASN A 9 54.41 -34.75 40.59
C ASN A 9 52.97 -34.21 40.39
N LYS A 10 52.83 -32.93 40.02
CA LYS A 10 51.53 -32.34 39.64
C LYS A 10 51.15 -32.83 38.24
N ARG A 11 50.38 -33.93 38.15
CA ARG A 11 49.57 -34.19 36.94
C ARG A 11 48.61 -33.01 36.78
N LYS A 12 48.77 -32.24 35.69
CA LYS A 12 47.82 -31.19 35.31
C LYS A 12 46.50 -31.88 34.97
N ASP A 13 45.46 -31.58 35.72
CA ASP A 13 44.13 -32.09 35.48
C ASP A 13 43.56 -31.38 34.24
N HIS A 14 43.70 -32.03 33.07
CA HIS A 14 43.25 -31.50 31.79
C HIS A 14 41.73 -31.62 31.59
N THR A 15 41.01 -32.20 32.56
CA THR A 15 39.57 -32.46 32.48
C THR A 15 38.77 -31.18 32.27
N ALA A 16 39.09 -30.10 32.97
CA ALA A 16 38.39 -28.82 32.81
C ALA A 16 38.60 -28.20 31.41
N LEU A 17 39.80 -28.33 30.84
CA LEU A 17 40.12 -27.83 29.50
C LEU A 17 39.41 -28.66 28.42
N ILE A 18 39.34 -29.98 28.61
CA ILE A 18 38.64 -30.89 27.70
C ILE A 18 37.13 -30.62 27.72
N VAL A 19 36.54 -30.38 28.89
CA VAL A 19 35.11 -30.03 29.02
C VAL A 19 34.82 -28.68 28.33
N LEU A 20 35.66 -27.68 28.51
CA LEU A 20 35.50 -26.37 27.87
C LEU A 20 35.61 -26.45 26.35
N LEU A 21 36.60 -27.19 25.82
CA LEU A 21 36.77 -27.40 24.39
C LEU A 21 35.61 -28.19 23.78
N SER A 22 35.08 -29.17 24.50
CA SER A 22 33.90 -29.95 24.08
C SER A 22 32.64 -29.09 24.04
N PHE A 23 32.46 -28.20 25.02
CA PHE A 23 31.35 -27.24 25.04
C PHE A 23 31.45 -26.23 23.91
N LEU A 24 32.63 -25.65 23.67
CA LEU A 24 32.85 -24.73 22.55
C LEU A 24 32.63 -25.42 21.19
N ALA A 25 33.09 -26.66 21.03
CA ALA A 25 32.84 -27.44 19.82
C ALA A 25 31.35 -27.73 19.63
N ALA A 26 30.61 -28.02 20.70
CA ALA A 26 29.15 -28.21 20.64
C ALA A 26 28.42 -26.91 20.30
N VAL A 27 28.84 -25.76 20.82
CA VAL A 27 28.26 -24.45 20.48
C VAL A 27 28.58 -24.07 19.03
N VAL A 28 29.81 -24.28 18.56
CA VAL A 28 30.18 -24.02 17.16
C VAL A 28 29.43 -24.97 16.23
N TRP A 29 29.30 -26.25 16.58
CA TRP A 29 28.51 -27.21 15.81
C TRP A 29 27.03 -26.85 15.81
N TYR A 30 26.47 -26.42 16.95
CA TYR A 30 25.11 -25.91 17.03
C TYR A 30 24.91 -24.65 16.18
N ILE A 31 25.85 -23.70 16.19
CA ILE A 31 25.82 -22.53 15.31
C ILE A 31 25.93 -22.94 13.84
N ILE A 32 26.80 -23.87 13.47
CA ILE A 32 26.93 -24.36 12.09
C ILE A 32 25.67 -25.11 11.65
N VAL A 33 25.05 -25.90 12.52
CA VAL A 33 23.79 -26.60 12.25
C VAL A 33 22.65 -25.59 12.16
N CYS A 34 22.51 -24.64 13.10
CA CYS A 34 21.49 -23.60 13.02
C CYS A 34 21.69 -22.69 11.80
N CYS A 35 22.93 -22.29 11.49
CA CYS A 35 23.26 -21.53 10.29
C CYS A 35 23.08 -22.36 9.02
N GLY A 36 23.40 -23.66 9.01
CA GLY A 36 23.26 -24.54 7.85
C GLY A 36 21.81 -24.94 7.57
N VAL A 37 21.02 -25.18 8.61
CA VAL A 37 19.58 -25.46 8.55
C VAL A 37 18.80 -24.20 8.16
N THR A 38 19.35 -22.99 8.37
CA THR A 38 18.77 -21.74 7.87
C THR A 38 19.30 -21.35 6.48
N PHE A 39 20.59 -21.54 6.17
CA PHE A 39 21.20 -21.12 4.90
C PHE A 39 20.80 -21.99 3.71
N ILE A 40 20.77 -23.31 3.85
CA ILE A 40 20.51 -24.23 2.73
C ILE A 40 19.09 -24.07 2.17
N PRO A 41 18.03 -24.02 2.99
CA PRO A 41 16.68 -23.81 2.48
C PRO A 41 16.44 -22.35 2.04
N MET A 42 17.12 -21.36 2.66
CA MET A 42 17.14 -19.98 2.13
C MET A 42 17.79 -19.94 0.74
N LEU A 43 18.89 -20.67 0.50
CA LEU A 43 19.51 -20.81 -0.81
C LEU A 43 18.63 -21.57 -1.80
N GLN A 44 17.89 -22.58 -1.37
CA GLN A 44 16.94 -23.30 -2.23
C GLN A 44 15.76 -22.40 -2.64
N MET A 45 15.17 -21.62 -1.72
CA MET A 45 14.20 -20.56 -2.04
C MET A 45 14.79 -19.52 -3.02
N LEU A 46 16.04 -19.10 -2.81
CA LEU A 46 16.74 -18.16 -3.68
C LEU A 46 17.16 -18.76 -5.04
N SER A 47 17.13 -20.09 -5.21
CA SER A 47 17.59 -20.80 -6.41
C SER A 47 16.47 -21.17 -7.38
N VAL A 48 15.25 -21.45 -6.89
CA VAL A 48 14.13 -21.91 -7.73
C VAL A 48 13.42 -20.73 -8.44
N ASN A 49 13.57 -19.49 -7.96
CA ASN A 49 12.84 -18.32 -8.49
C ASN A 49 13.58 -17.45 -9.51
N ARG A 50 14.90 -17.64 -9.73
CA ARG A 50 15.64 -16.69 -10.57
C ARG A 50 15.22 -16.67 -12.03
N THR A 51 14.62 -17.74 -12.54
CA THR A 51 14.14 -17.81 -13.93
C THR A 51 12.73 -17.28 -14.11
N ALA A 52 11.82 -17.52 -13.15
CA ALA A 52 10.43 -17.09 -13.23
C ALA A 52 10.27 -15.56 -13.07
N CYS A 53 11.13 -14.92 -12.27
CA CYS A 53 11.14 -13.46 -12.08
C CYS A 53 11.80 -12.67 -13.22
N ARG A 54 12.51 -13.33 -14.15
CA ARG A 54 13.33 -12.62 -15.14
C ARG A 54 12.51 -12.21 -16.34
N PHE A 55 12.51 -10.92 -16.62
CA PHE A 55 12.02 -10.40 -17.89
C PHE A 55 12.80 -11.06 -19.06
N PRO A 56 12.12 -11.54 -20.11
CA PRO A 56 12.79 -12.16 -21.26
C PRO A 56 13.50 -11.07 -22.08
N GLY A 57 14.77 -10.83 -21.78
CA GLY A 57 15.58 -9.85 -22.51
C GLY A 57 16.59 -9.12 -21.63
N LYS A 58 17.05 -7.97 -22.13
CA LYS A 58 17.90 -7.07 -21.35
C LYS A 58 17.00 -6.31 -20.38
N GLN A 59 17.25 -6.46 -19.09
CA GLN A 59 16.58 -5.66 -18.08
C GLN A 59 16.89 -4.18 -18.29
N GLU A 60 15.84 -3.40 -18.51
CA GLU A 60 15.89 -1.95 -18.61
C GLU A 60 16.09 -1.30 -17.24
N LYS A 61 16.63 -0.08 -17.28
CA LYS A 61 16.78 0.78 -16.11
C LYS A 61 15.64 1.80 -16.11
N PRO A 62 15.23 2.30 -14.94
CA PRO A 62 14.27 3.40 -14.90
C PRO A 62 14.80 4.60 -15.67
N GLU A 63 13.89 5.35 -16.30
CA GLU A 63 14.21 6.61 -16.95
C GLU A 63 14.62 7.64 -15.90
N GLU A 64 13.86 7.71 -14.81
CA GLU A 64 14.09 8.62 -13.70
C GLU A 64 13.91 7.91 -12.35
N VAL A 65 14.64 8.38 -11.34
CA VAL A 65 14.43 7.95 -9.96
C VAL A 65 14.32 9.18 -9.07
N PHE A 66 13.19 9.28 -8.37
CA PHE A 66 12.90 10.32 -7.41
C PHE A 66 13.19 9.79 -6.00
N THR A 67 13.73 10.63 -5.13
CA THR A 67 13.96 10.33 -3.71
C THR A 67 13.16 11.32 -2.89
N PHE A 68 12.27 10.82 -2.04
CA PHE A 68 11.49 11.62 -1.11
C PHE A 68 12.30 11.97 0.14
N ASP A 69 11.85 12.97 0.88
CA ASP A 69 12.50 13.39 2.14
C ASP A 69 12.49 12.26 3.19
N SER A 70 11.52 11.35 3.11
CA SER A 70 11.45 10.14 3.92
C SER A 70 12.59 9.16 3.64
N GLY A 71 13.26 9.28 2.49
CA GLY A 71 14.24 8.32 1.98
C GLY A 71 13.64 7.24 1.08
N ALA A 72 12.32 7.16 0.95
CA ALA A 72 11.67 6.31 -0.04
C ALA A 72 12.00 6.80 -1.46
N ARG A 73 12.00 5.87 -2.43
CA ARG A 73 12.36 6.19 -3.83
C ARG A 73 11.29 5.71 -4.79
N LEU A 74 11.05 6.49 -5.84
CA LEU A 74 10.11 6.18 -6.90
C LEU A 74 10.85 6.09 -8.23
N SER A 75 10.90 4.90 -8.82
CA SER A 75 11.54 4.67 -10.13
C SER A 75 10.48 4.71 -11.23
N TYR A 76 10.66 5.57 -12.23
CA TYR A 76 9.72 5.75 -13.33
C TYR A 76 10.14 5.00 -14.60
N PHE A 77 9.17 4.31 -15.20
CA PHE A 77 9.27 3.51 -16.41
C PHE A 77 8.17 3.97 -17.37
N PRO A 78 8.49 4.74 -18.43
CA PRO A 78 7.50 5.33 -19.31
C PRO A 78 6.76 4.29 -20.15
N GLY A 79 5.43 4.40 -20.20
CA GLY A 79 4.58 3.63 -21.10
C GLY A 79 4.41 4.30 -22.46
N ASP A 80 3.43 3.82 -23.23
CA ASP A 80 3.04 4.45 -24.48
C ASP A 80 1.99 5.54 -24.23
N THR A 81 2.44 6.79 -24.29
CA THR A 81 1.64 8.00 -24.05
C THR A 81 0.51 8.20 -25.06
N THR A 82 0.49 7.44 -26.17
CA THR A 82 -0.56 7.49 -27.19
C THR A 82 -1.66 6.46 -26.99
N ILE A 83 -1.42 5.46 -26.13
CA ILE A 83 -2.31 4.32 -25.94
C ILE A 83 -3.04 4.44 -24.60
N LYS A 84 -2.33 4.77 -23.51
CA LYS A 84 -2.86 4.75 -22.15
C LYS A 84 -2.33 5.91 -21.31
N ASN A 85 -3.22 6.81 -20.91
CA ASN A 85 -2.93 7.85 -19.92
C ASN A 85 -3.06 7.33 -18.48
N LYS A 86 -2.91 6.03 -18.22
CA LYS A 86 -3.09 5.42 -16.90
C LYS A 86 -1.79 4.82 -16.43
N TYR A 87 -1.63 4.71 -15.11
CA TYR A 87 -0.39 4.25 -14.52
C TYR A 87 -0.60 3.19 -13.46
N VAL A 88 0.43 2.36 -13.29
CA VAL A 88 0.52 1.34 -12.26
C VAL A 88 1.62 1.73 -11.28
N VAL A 89 1.32 1.69 -9.98
CA VAL A 89 2.33 1.79 -8.93
C VAL A 89 2.62 0.39 -8.41
N ILE A 90 3.89 -0.02 -8.50
CA ILE A 90 4.38 -1.35 -8.16
C ILE A 90 5.07 -1.28 -6.80
N CYS A 91 4.60 -2.08 -5.86
CA CYS A 91 5.18 -2.30 -4.54
C CYS A 91 5.84 -3.70 -4.51
N PRO A 92 7.17 -3.80 -4.66
CA PRO A 92 7.87 -5.08 -4.61
C PRO A 92 7.79 -5.74 -3.24
N GLY A 93 8.05 -7.04 -3.17
CA GLY A 93 8.20 -7.79 -1.93
C GLY A 93 9.58 -7.67 -1.30
N GLY A 94 9.85 -8.56 -0.34
CA GLY A 94 11.09 -8.58 0.45
C GLY A 94 10.85 -8.65 1.96
N GLY A 95 9.65 -9.07 2.37
CA GLY A 95 9.34 -9.41 3.76
C GLY A 95 9.38 -8.24 4.75
N TYR A 96 9.25 -7.00 4.25
CA TYR A 96 9.52 -5.77 5.02
C TYR A 96 10.93 -5.69 5.63
N VAL A 97 11.89 -6.49 5.12
CA VAL A 97 13.31 -6.42 5.49
C VAL A 97 14.09 -5.62 4.44
N VAL A 98 13.77 -5.87 3.17
CA VAL A 98 14.31 -5.18 1.99
C VAL A 98 13.17 -4.93 1.00
N CYS A 99 13.41 -4.06 0.02
CA CYS A 99 12.54 -3.91 -1.15
C CYS A 99 13.24 -4.54 -2.37
N SER A 100 12.62 -5.55 -2.98
CA SER A 100 13.19 -6.36 -4.06
C SER A 100 13.09 -5.66 -5.43
N VAL A 101 13.50 -4.39 -5.50
CA VAL A 101 13.29 -3.50 -6.64
C VAL A 101 13.92 -4.04 -7.93
N GLU A 102 15.20 -4.40 -7.91
CA GLU A 102 15.89 -4.86 -9.11
C GLU A 102 15.45 -6.26 -9.57
N SER A 103 15.14 -7.16 -8.63
CA SER A 103 14.82 -8.56 -8.93
C SER A 103 13.35 -8.83 -9.20
N GLU A 104 12.45 -7.97 -8.73
CA GLU A 104 11.00 -8.13 -8.86
C GLU A 104 10.36 -6.87 -9.46
N GLY A 105 10.58 -5.70 -8.88
CA GLY A 105 9.94 -4.46 -9.32
C GLY A 105 10.23 -4.07 -10.78
N TYR A 106 11.50 -4.07 -11.20
CA TYR A 106 11.90 -3.64 -12.55
C TYR A 106 11.45 -4.60 -13.66
N PRO A 107 11.56 -5.94 -13.53
CA PRO A 107 10.95 -6.86 -14.48
C PRO A 107 9.44 -6.66 -14.64
N ILE A 108 8.72 -6.42 -13.54
CA ILE A 108 7.28 -6.17 -13.58
C ILE A 108 6.96 -4.84 -14.28
N ALA A 109 7.72 -3.78 -14.00
CA ALA A 109 7.55 -2.48 -14.65
C ALA A 109 7.75 -2.57 -16.18
N GLN A 110 8.74 -3.35 -16.63
CA GLN A 110 8.97 -3.59 -18.05
C GLN A 110 7.81 -4.35 -18.71
N GLU A 111 7.19 -5.28 -17.99
CA GLU A 111 6.02 -5.97 -18.50
C GLU A 111 4.82 -5.02 -18.65
N PHE A 112 4.58 -4.16 -17.67
CA PHE A 112 3.57 -3.11 -17.81
C PHE A 112 3.86 -2.13 -18.96
N ASN A 113 5.12 -1.72 -19.16
CA ASN A 113 5.50 -0.91 -20.33
C ASN A 113 5.28 -1.64 -21.65
N ARG A 114 5.55 -2.95 -21.72
CA ARG A 114 5.28 -3.78 -22.90
C ARG A 114 3.79 -3.79 -23.26
N LEU A 115 2.91 -3.66 -22.25
CA LEU A 115 1.47 -3.52 -22.39
C LEU A 115 1.00 -2.07 -22.64
N GLY A 116 1.94 -1.11 -22.65
CA GLY A 116 1.67 0.30 -22.93
C GLY A 116 1.43 1.17 -21.70
N TYR A 117 1.57 0.65 -20.47
CA TYR A 117 1.32 1.42 -19.25
C TYR A 117 2.55 2.14 -18.73
N HIS A 118 2.32 3.32 -18.15
CA HIS A 118 3.29 3.96 -17.29
C HIS A 118 3.41 3.17 -15.98
N ALA A 119 4.64 2.85 -15.59
CA ALA A 119 4.90 2.07 -14.38
C ALA A 119 5.81 2.84 -13.44
N PHE A 120 5.47 2.81 -12.16
CA PHE A 120 6.23 3.45 -11.08
C PHE A 120 6.56 2.41 -10.02
N VAL A 121 7.85 2.13 -9.79
CA VAL A 121 8.27 1.16 -8.76
C VAL A 121 8.63 1.92 -7.49
N LEU A 122 7.90 1.64 -6.41
CA LEU A 122 8.11 2.23 -5.10
C LEU A 122 9.08 1.38 -4.27
N GLU A 123 10.25 1.95 -3.97
CA GLU A 123 11.14 1.49 -2.92
C GLU A 123 10.72 2.14 -1.60
N TYR A 124 9.73 1.53 -0.93
CA TYR A 124 9.18 2.01 0.34
C TYR A 124 10.10 1.67 1.52
N ARG A 125 9.93 2.36 2.65
CA ARG A 125 10.74 2.16 3.85
C ARG A 125 10.49 0.79 4.49
N VAL A 126 11.56 0.09 4.86
CA VAL A 126 11.56 -1.28 5.42
C VAL A 126 12.57 -1.42 6.56
N GLY A 127 12.57 -2.56 7.26
CA GLY A 127 13.61 -2.91 8.23
C GLY A 127 13.66 -2.04 9.49
N GLY A 128 12.55 -1.37 9.83
CA GLY A 128 12.52 -0.40 10.93
C GLY A 128 13.31 0.88 10.63
N ALA A 129 13.49 1.24 9.35
CA ALA A 129 14.11 2.49 8.93
C ALA A 129 13.35 3.76 9.39
N SER A 130 12.18 3.60 10.00
CA SER A 130 11.42 4.69 10.61
C SER A 130 10.77 4.24 11.91
N ASP A 131 10.70 5.16 12.88
CA ASP A 131 9.83 5.05 14.05
C ASP A 131 8.40 5.56 13.76
N SER A 132 8.14 6.02 12.52
CA SER A 132 6.82 6.49 12.10
C SER A 132 5.83 5.33 12.03
N PHE A 133 4.64 5.59 12.55
CA PHE A 133 3.48 4.76 12.32
C PHE A 133 3.18 4.74 10.81
N HIS A 134 2.93 3.57 10.25
CA HIS A 134 2.54 3.34 8.86
C HIS A 134 3.50 3.86 7.79
N ALA A 135 4.80 3.87 8.06
CA ALA A 135 5.81 4.41 7.14
C ALA A 135 5.68 3.93 5.67
N PRO A 136 5.45 2.63 5.38
CA PRO A 136 5.22 2.17 4.01
C PRO A 136 3.94 2.72 3.35
N LEU A 137 2.85 2.88 4.10
CA LEU A 137 1.59 3.45 3.59
C LEU A 137 1.76 4.95 3.31
N ASP A 138 2.49 5.66 4.19
CA ASP A 138 2.82 7.08 3.99
C ASP A 138 3.63 7.28 2.69
N ASP A 139 4.62 6.41 2.46
CA ASP A 139 5.45 6.45 1.25
C ASP A 139 4.64 6.19 -0.02
N LEU A 140 3.68 5.25 0.04
CA LEU A 140 2.79 4.97 -1.07
C LEU A 140 1.85 6.14 -1.36
N ALA A 141 1.26 6.73 -0.32
CA ALA A 141 0.43 7.93 -0.47
C ALA A 141 1.21 9.14 -1.02
N GLU A 142 2.46 9.33 -0.57
CA GLU A 142 3.34 10.38 -1.07
C GLU A 142 3.69 10.16 -2.55
N ALA A 143 4.00 8.92 -2.94
CA ALA A 143 4.26 8.56 -4.33
C ALA A 143 3.06 8.85 -5.23
N ILE A 144 1.85 8.49 -4.81
CA ILE A 144 0.62 8.76 -5.59
C ILE A 144 0.40 10.27 -5.73
N ARG A 145 0.51 11.05 -4.64
CA ARG A 145 0.40 12.52 -4.71
C ARG A 145 1.44 13.13 -5.63
N PHE A 146 2.67 12.62 -5.59
CA PHE A 146 3.75 13.09 -6.46
C PHE A 146 3.44 12.84 -7.94
N ILE A 147 2.92 11.65 -8.27
CA ILE A 147 2.51 11.32 -9.65
C ILE A 147 1.36 12.21 -10.10
N ASP A 148 0.32 12.37 -9.27
CA ASP A 148 -0.85 13.20 -9.58
C ASP A 148 -0.47 14.67 -9.81
N TYR A 149 0.39 15.22 -8.95
CA TYR A 149 0.90 16.59 -9.09
C TYR A 149 1.71 16.80 -10.38
N ASN A 150 2.39 15.74 -10.85
CA ASN A 150 3.19 15.76 -12.07
C ASN A 150 2.49 15.04 -13.24
N SER A 151 1.16 14.89 -13.20
CA SER A 151 0.40 14.10 -14.16
C SER A 151 0.60 14.55 -15.61
N ASP A 152 0.60 15.86 -15.87
CA ASP A 152 0.91 16.43 -17.19
C ASP A 152 2.30 16.05 -17.68
N ARG A 153 3.29 16.05 -16.79
CA ARG A 153 4.68 15.71 -17.10
C ARG A 153 4.84 14.24 -17.46
N PHE A 154 4.14 13.37 -16.73
CA PHE A 154 4.16 11.93 -17.01
C PHE A 154 3.18 11.52 -18.10
N CYS A 155 2.35 12.45 -18.60
CA CYS A 155 1.27 12.20 -19.55
C CYS A 155 0.27 11.14 -19.04
N VAL A 156 -0.04 11.19 -17.74
CA VAL A 156 -0.99 10.30 -17.07
C VAL A 156 -2.20 11.08 -16.55
N GLN A 157 -3.30 10.39 -16.26
CA GLN A 157 -4.54 10.93 -15.72
C GLN A 157 -4.48 10.88 -14.20
N ALA A 158 -4.55 12.06 -13.57
CA ALA A 158 -4.47 12.18 -12.13
C ALA A 158 -5.61 11.44 -11.41
N GLY A 159 -5.24 10.60 -10.45
CA GLY A 159 -6.13 9.84 -9.61
C GLY A 159 -6.83 8.66 -10.29
N VAL A 160 -6.38 8.24 -11.48
CA VAL A 160 -6.81 6.99 -12.13
C VAL A 160 -5.61 6.07 -12.25
N TYR A 161 -5.49 5.16 -11.28
CA TYR A 161 -4.31 4.34 -11.12
C TYR A 161 -4.63 2.96 -10.56
N THR A 162 -3.73 2.02 -10.84
CA THR A 162 -3.78 0.65 -10.34
C THR A 162 -2.58 0.41 -9.43
N LEU A 163 -2.79 -0.31 -8.34
CA LEU A 163 -1.71 -0.69 -7.42
C LEU A 163 -1.37 -2.15 -7.65
N CYS A 164 -0.09 -2.48 -7.80
CA CYS A 164 0.39 -3.84 -7.98
C CYS A 164 1.39 -4.20 -6.88
N GLY A 165 1.06 -5.17 -6.04
CA GLY A 165 1.85 -5.55 -4.87
C GLY A 165 2.26 -7.01 -4.87
N PHE A 166 3.48 -7.29 -4.42
CA PHE A 166 4.04 -8.65 -4.36
C PHE A 166 4.42 -9.07 -2.95
N SER A 167 3.99 -10.24 -2.47
CA SER A 167 4.37 -10.73 -1.14
C SER A 167 4.10 -9.67 -0.05
N ALA A 168 5.13 -9.17 0.64
CA ALA A 168 5.03 -8.03 1.57
C ALA A 168 4.54 -6.73 0.90
N GLY A 169 4.91 -6.44 -0.35
CA GLY A 169 4.32 -5.33 -1.10
C GLY A 169 2.86 -5.58 -1.47
N GLY A 170 2.45 -6.86 -1.56
CA GLY A 170 1.05 -7.28 -1.68
C GLY A 170 0.26 -6.99 -0.41
N ASN A 171 0.88 -7.19 0.77
CA ASN A 171 0.32 -6.72 2.03
C ASN A 171 0.17 -5.19 2.04
N LEU A 172 1.19 -4.45 1.63
CA LEU A 172 1.14 -2.98 1.59
C LEU A 172 0.00 -2.48 0.71
N VAL A 173 -0.10 -2.98 -0.52
CA VAL A 173 -1.17 -2.62 -1.45
C VAL A 173 -2.53 -3.05 -0.92
N GLY A 174 -2.60 -4.25 -0.33
CA GLY A 174 -3.81 -4.76 0.29
C GLY A 174 -4.30 -3.86 1.43
N MET A 175 -3.41 -3.50 2.37
CA MET A 175 -3.71 -2.58 3.46
C MET A 175 -4.11 -1.19 2.95
N PHE A 176 -3.46 -0.71 1.88
CA PHE A 176 -3.77 0.59 1.27
C PHE A 176 -5.17 0.67 0.65
N GLY A 177 -5.77 -0.47 0.32
CA GLY A 177 -7.15 -0.57 -0.14
C GLY A 177 -8.20 -0.48 0.96
N THR A 178 -7.81 -0.65 2.23
CA THR A 178 -8.75 -0.73 3.37
C THR A 178 -9.20 0.67 3.81
N GLU A 179 -10.39 0.78 4.41
CA GLU A 179 -10.87 2.06 4.93
C GLU A 179 -10.15 2.50 6.21
N GLU A 180 -9.74 1.53 7.04
CA GLU A 180 -9.11 1.80 8.34
C GLU A 180 -7.72 2.43 8.20
N TYR A 181 -6.92 1.96 7.24
CA TYR A 181 -5.52 2.39 7.10
C TYR A 181 -5.15 2.92 5.71
N GLY A 182 -6.01 2.71 4.73
CA GLY A 182 -5.70 2.94 3.32
C GLY A 182 -5.98 4.35 2.83
N TYR A 183 -6.22 4.46 1.52
CA TYR A 183 -6.27 5.70 0.76
C TYR A 183 -7.12 6.82 1.38
N SER A 184 -8.25 6.47 2.02
CA SER A 184 -9.18 7.43 2.65
C SER A 184 -8.55 8.23 3.79
N ASN A 185 -7.50 7.71 4.42
CA ASN A 185 -6.77 8.38 5.49
C ASN A 185 -5.71 9.37 4.98
N TYR A 186 -5.47 9.40 3.67
CA TYR A 186 -4.45 10.22 3.04
C TYR A 186 -5.08 11.32 2.20
N GLN A 187 -5.03 12.57 2.71
CA GLN A 187 -5.58 13.72 2.00
C GLN A 187 -4.98 13.84 0.58
N GLY A 188 -5.87 14.06 -0.40
CA GLY A 188 -5.48 14.23 -1.81
C GLY A 188 -5.16 12.93 -2.54
N VAL A 189 -5.40 11.76 -1.94
CA VAL A 189 -5.25 10.46 -2.60
C VAL A 189 -6.63 9.91 -2.94
N LYS A 190 -6.88 9.66 -4.23
CA LYS A 190 -8.13 9.01 -4.67
C LYS A 190 -8.09 7.52 -4.41
N ARG A 191 -9.26 6.88 -4.37
CA ARG A 191 -9.40 5.41 -4.35
C ARG A 191 -8.66 4.79 -5.56
N PRO A 192 -7.87 3.72 -5.38
CA PRO A 192 -7.30 2.96 -6.50
C PRO A 192 -8.40 2.37 -7.39
N ASN A 193 -8.18 2.35 -8.71
CA ASN A 193 -9.14 1.71 -9.63
C ASN A 193 -9.24 0.20 -9.36
N SER A 194 -8.09 -0.43 -9.16
CA SER A 194 -7.96 -1.83 -8.77
C SER A 194 -6.67 -2.11 -8.02
N LEU A 195 -6.63 -3.27 -7.37
CA LEU A 195 -5.44 -3.84 -6.76
C LEU A 195 -5.07 -5.13 -7.50
N ILE A 196 -3.79 -5.30 -7.81
CA ILE A 196 -3.20 -6.52 -8.37
C ILE A 196 -2.27 -7.10 -7.32
N LEU A 197 -2.58 -8.28 -6.81
CA LEU A 197 -1.91 -8.92 -5.68
C LEU A 197 -1.21 -10.21 -6.15
N GLY A 198 0.11 -10.17 -6.28
CA GLY A 198 0.96 -11.32 -6.60
C GLY A 198 1.45 -12.01 -5.33
N TYR A 199 1.02 -13.27 -5.13
CA TYR A 199 1.32 -14.11 -3.96
C TYR A 199 1.35 -13.31 -2.65
N PRO A 200 0.24 -12.58 -2.34
CA PRO A 200 0.25 -11.56 -1.31
C PRO A 200 0.36 -12.14 0.09
N TRP A 201 0.90 -11.33 1.01
CA TRP A 201 0.78 -11.60 2.44
C TRP A 201 -0.46 -10.91 3.00
N ILE A 202 -1.51 -11.67 3.28
CA ILE A 202 -2.83 -11.16 3.66
C ILE A 202 -3.00 -11.26 5.17
N SER A 203 -2.91 -12.48 5.70
CA SER A 203 -3.08 -12.73 7.12
C SER A 203 -1.76 -13.21 7.74
N PRO A 204 -1.14 -12.42 8.63
CA PRO A 204 -0.10 -12.88 9.53
C PRO A 204 -0.58 -14.07 10.39
N THR A 205 -0.26 -15.28 9.95
CA THR A 205 -0.68 -16.50 10.65
C THR A 205 0.35 -16.95 11.68
N ASP A 206 -0.13 -17.27 12.89
CA ASP A 206 0.66 -17.94 13.94
C ASP A 206 0.52 -19.48 13.88
N ARG A 207 -0.13 -20.02 12.82
CA ARG A 207 -0.29 -21.48 12.68
C ARG A 207 1.06 -22.17 12.72
N ALA A 208 1.15 -23.19 13.58
CA ALA A 208 2.31 -24.04 13.69
C ALA A 208 2.57 -24.72 12.34
N THR A 209 3.76 -24.49 11.79
CA THR A 209 4.25 -25.19 10.61
C THR A 209 5.14 -26.36 11.01
N GLY A 210 5.08 -27.45 10.26
CA GLY A 210 6.01 -28.58 10.38
C GLY A 210 7.42 -28.26 9.88
N ASN A 211 7.63 -27.07 9.29
CA ASN A 211 8.89 -26.64 8.71
C ASN A 211 9.53 -25.50 9.51
N ALA A 212 10.68 -25.78 10.14
CA ALA A 212 11.38 -24.80 10.97
C ALA A 212 11.85 -23.55 10.21
N VAL A 213 12.10 -23.66 8.91
CA VAL A 213 12.57 -22.55 8.08
C VAL A 213 11.43 -21.58 7.80
N GLU A 214 10.27 -22.14 7.46
CA GLU A 214 9.02 -21.41 7.26
C GLU A 214 8.62 -20.68 8.54
N ALA A 215 8.76 -21.34 9.70
CA ALA A 215 8.51 -20.72 11.01
C ALA A 215 9.44 -19.50 11.25
N ILE A 216 10.75 -19.64 10.97
CA ILE A 216 11.72 -18.55 11.14
C ILE A 216 11.43 -17.40 10.18
N TYR A 217 11.09 -17.73 8.93
CA TYR A 217 10.80 -16.73 7.91
C TYR A 217 9.53 -15.94 8.26
N ARG A 218 8.45 -16.62 8.66
CA ARG A 218 7.23 -15.97 9.16
C ARG A 218 7.48 -15.11 10.38
N ALA A 219 8.20 -15.61 11.38
CA ALA A 219 8.54 -14.82 12.56
C ALA A 219 9.32 -13.54 12.18
N THR A 220 10.20 -13.62 11.18
CA THR A 220 10.97 -12.48 10.69
C THR A 220 10.08 -11.48 9.94
N ILE A 221 9.21 -11.94 9.05
CA ILE A 221 8.27 -11.08 8.33
C ILE A 221 7.30 -10.42 9.31
N ASN A 222 6.70 -11.19 10.22
CA ASN A 222 5.77 -10.68 11.23
C ASN A 222 6.45 -9.60 12.09
N HIS A 223 7.67 -9.84 12.56
CA HIS A 223 8.40 -8.86 13.37
C HIS A 223 8.72 -7.57 12.61
N ASN A 224 9.20 -7.67 11.36
CA ASN A 224 9.61 -6.50 10.59
C ASN A 224 8.40 -5.73 10.03
N GLY A 225 7.38 -6.43 9.54
CA GLY A 225 6.12 -5.84 9.15
C GLY A 225 5.51 -5.03 10.29
N ALA A 226 5.37 -5.64 11.47
CA ALA A 226 4.81 -4.94 12.63
C ALA A 226 5.61 -3.69 13.01
N LYS A 227 6.95 -3.75 12.91
CA LYS A 227 7.82 -2.58 13.12
C LYS A 227 7.57 -1.47 12.11
N CYS A 228 7.44 -1.82 10.83
CA CYS A 228 7.22 -0.87 9.74
C CYS A 228 5.85 -0.19 9.83
N PHE A 229 4.82 -0.88 10.32
CA PHE A 229 3.48 -0.32 10.41
C PHE A 229 3.18 0.37 11.74
N LEU A 230 3.72 -0.06 12.88
CA LEU A 230 3.18 0.36 14.18
C LEU A 230 4.22 0.92 15.17
N GLY A 231 5.49 1.00 14.77
CA GLY A 231 6.56 1.45 15.67
C GLY A 231 6.72 0.52 16.89
N LYS A 232 6.53 1.04 18.12
CA LYS A 232 6.79 0.29 19.39
C LYS A 232 5.56 -0.39 20.01
N ASN A 233 4.33 -0.06 19.60
CA ASN A 233 3.10 -0.66 20.14
C ASN A 233 2.46 -1.52 19.05
N TYR A 234 2.63 -2.83 19.13
CA TYR A 234 2.28 -3.76 18.06
C TYR A 234 1.04 -4.61 18.38
N SER A 235 0.16 -4.74 17.40
CA SER A 235 -0.70 -5.91 17.21
C SER A 235 -0.47 -6.39 15.78
N ILE A 236 0.00 -7.63 15.62
CA ILE A 236 0.22 -8.19 14.28
C ILE A 236 -1.09 -8.26 13.49
N ASN A 237 -2.23 -8.30 14.19
CA ASN A 237 -3.56 -8.32 13.58
C ASN A 237 -3.89 -7.03 12.82
N ASP A 238 -3.23 -5.91 13.13
CA ASP A 238 -3.47 -4.66 12.41
C ASP A 238 -2.92 -4.71 10.97
N MET A 239 -2.14 -5.75 10.63
CA MET A 239 -1.64 -6.04 9.29
C MET A 239 -2.44 -7.11 8.54
N CYS A 240 -3.47 -7.69 9.17
CA CYS A 240 -4.39 -8.63 8.54
C CYS A 240 -5.28 -7.89 7.53
N VAL A 241 -4.94 -7.93 6.25
CA VAL A 241 -5.74 -7.25 5.21
C VAL A 241 -7.19 -7.74 5.24
N ASP A 242 -7.38 -9.04 5.45
CA ASP A 242 -8.68 -9.72 5.55
C ASP A 242 -9.61 -9.11 6.62
N SER A 243 -9.04 -8.57 7.70
CA SER A 243 -9.81 -8.02 8.81
C SER A 243 -10.43 -6.65 8.52
N TRP A 244 -10.00 -6.00 7.43
CA TRP A 244 -10.34 -4.60 7.12
C TRP A 244 -10.99 -4.41 5.75
N VAL A 245 -11.31 -5.51 5.05
CA VAL A 245 -12.06 -5.45 3.80
C VAL A 245 -13.52 -5.09 4.10
N THR A 246 -14.02 -4.13 3.35
CA THR A 246 -15.43 -3.70 3.36
C THR A 246 -15.98 -3.77 1.92
N PRO A 247 -17.29 -3.58 1.70
CA PRO A 247 -17.84 -3.46 0.34
C PRO A 247 -17.24 -2.29 -0.46
N LEU A 248 -16.64 -1.31 0.24
CA LEU A 248 -15.89 -0.22 -0.35
C LEU A 248 -14.42 -0.60 -0.56
N TYR A 249 -14.03 -1.87 -0.62
CA TYR A 249 -12.65 -2.25 -0.96
C TYR A 249 -12.45 -2.21 -2.49
N PRO A 250 -11.30 -1.78 -3.04
CA PRO A 250 -11.12 -1.74 -4.49
C PRO A 250 -11.19 -3.13 -5.11
N ARG A 251 -11.65 -3.19 -6.36
CA ARG A 251 -11.71 -4.44 -7.12
C ARG A 251 -10.31 -5.05 -7.18
N THR A 252 -10.21 -6.37 -7.06
CA THR A 252 -8.93 -7.00 -6.77
C THR A 252 -8.65 -8.20 -7.67
N TYR A 253 -7.47 -8.24 -8.28
CA TYR A 253 -6.95 -9.43 -8.95
C TYR A 253 -5.91 -10.09 -8.05
N ILE A 254 -6.05 -11.39 -7.80
CA ILE A 254 -5.13 -12.18 -6.97
C ILE A 254 -4.51 -13.26 -7.84
N MET A 255 -3.19 -13.41 -7.80
CA MET A 255 -2.50 -14.58 -8.32
C MET A 255 -1.70 -15.22 -7.20
N GLN A 256 -1.87 -16.53 -6.96
CA GLN A 256 -1.01 -17.25 -6.04
C GLN A 256 -0.81 -18.70 -6.46
N GLY A 257 0.40 -19.21 -6.24
CA GLY A 257 0.73 -20.60 -6.49
C GLY A 257 0.26 -21.55 -5.38
N ASP A 258 -0.27 -22.72 -5.74
CA ASP A 258 -0.76 -23.70 -4.77
C ASP A 258 0.35 -24.49 -4.02
N LYS A 259 1.62 -24.23 -4.36
CA LYS A 259 2.81 -24.76 -3.68
C LYS A 259 3.66 -23.67 -3.03
N ASP A 260 3.04 -22.54 -2.69
CA ASP A 260 3.67 -21.49 -1.93
C ASP A 260 4.13 -22.00 -0.55
N ALA A 261 5.43 -22.24 -0.42
CA ALA A 261 6.03 -22.79 0.80
C ALA A 261 6.24 -21.73 1.90
N VAL A 262 5.91 -20.47 1.62
CA VAL A 262 6.17 -19.33 2.50
C VAL A 262 4.86 -18.86 3.12
N LEU A 263 3.91 -18.56 2.26
CA LEU A 263 2.59 -18.02 2.54
C LEU A 263 1.55 -19.05 2.08
N PRO A 264 1.01 -19.87 2.99
CA PRO A 264 0.01 -20.86 2.63
C PRO A 264 -1.18 -20.16 2.00
N ILE A 265 -1.66 -20.71 0.90
CA ILE A 265 -2.78 -20.14 0.17
C ILE A 265 -4.03 -20.04 1.04
N GLU A 266 -4.22 -20.94 2.00
CA GLU A 266 -5.37 -20.99 2.91
C GLU A 266 -5.41 -19.81 3.90
N ASP A 267 -4.25 -19.20 4.17
CA ASP A 267 -4.11 -18.00 5.01
C ASP A 267 -3.97 -16.73 4.16
N ASN A 268 -3.92 -16.86 2.82
CA ASN A 268 -3.60 -15.76 1.91
C ASN A 268 -4.57 -15.69 0.74
N GLY A 269 -4.24 -16.25 -0.43
CA GLY A 269 -5.06 -16.15 -1.63
C GLY A 269 -6.48 -16.70 -1.47
N ASP A 270 -6.63 -17.91 -0.90
CA ASP A 270 -7.94 -18.52 -0.67
C ASP A 270 -8.76 -17.70 0.37
N LEU A 271 -8.09 -17.22 1.44
CA LEU A 271 -8.73 -16.38 2.46
C LEU A 271 -9.19 -15.03 1.90
N MET A 272 -8.34 -14.35 1.15
CA MET A 272 -8.67 -13.05 0.56
C MET A 272 -9.80 -13.17 -0.46
N ALA A 273 -9.79 -14.20 -1.29
CA ALA A 273 -10.89 -14.48 -2.21
C ALA A 273 -12.21 -14.69 -1.46
N GLN A 274 -12.20 -15.46 -0.36
CA GLN A 274 -13.37 -15.65 0.48
C GLN A 274 -13.88 -14.32 1.06
N VAL A 275 -12.99 -13.50 1.62
CA VAL A 275 -13.36 -12.22 2.24
C VAL A 275 -13.88 -11.21 1.23
N LEU A 276 -13.31 -11.18 0.02
CA LEU A 276 -13.81 -10.36 -1.09
C LEU A 276 -15.21 -10.81 -1.53
N GLU A 277 -15.45 -12.12 -1.63
CA GLU A 277 -16.76 -12.69 -1.94
C GLU A 277 -17.80 -12.34 -0.86
N GLU A 278 -17.45 -12.49 0.42
CA GLU A 278 -18.32 -12.16 1.56
C GLU A 278 -18.70 -10.67 1.63
N ASN A 279 -17.82 -9.78 1.15
CA ASN A 279 -18.06 -8.33 1.10
C ASN A 279 -18.61 -7.83 -0.24
N GLU A 280 -18.97 -8.74 -1.17
CA GLU A 280 -19.47 -8.41 -2.50
C GLU A 280 -18.51 -7.52 -3.31
N VAL A 281 -17.21 -7.64 -3.07
CA VAL A 281 -16.16 -6.91 -3.80
C VAL A 281 -15.83 -7.69 -5.06
N GLU A 282 -15.75 -7.00 -6.20
CA GLU A 282 -15.43 -7.63 -7.47
C GLU A 282 -13.96 -8.10 -7.51
N PHE A 283 -13.74 -9.37 -7.87
CA PHE A 283 -12.41 -9.94 -7.90
C PHE A 283 -12.22 -11.05 -8.92
N VAL A 284 -10.95 -11.32 -9.23
CA VAL A 284 -10.49 -12.54 -9.91
C VAL A 284 -9.41 -13.16 -9.06
N TYR A 285 -9.49 -14.47 -8.81
CA TYR A 285 -8.43 -15.22 -8.14
C TYR A 285 -7.90 -16.33 -9.04
N GLU A 286 -6.66 -16.17 -9.48
CA GLU A 286 -5.91 -17.16 -10.24
C GLU A 286 -5.03 -18.00 -9.31
N ARG A 287 -5.53 -19.19 -8.99
CA ARG A 287 -4.77 -20.22 -8.27
C ARG A 287 -3.90 -21.03 -9.24
N CYS A 288 -2.59 -20.81 -9.23
CA CYS A 288 -1.65 -21.39 -10.18
C CYS A 288 -1.07 -22.73 -9.69
N ALA A 289 -1.32 -23.81 -10.44
CA ALA A 289 -0.87 -25.14 -10.06
C ALA A 289 0.66 -25.31 -10.12
N GLY A 290 1.25 -25.76 -9.02
CA GLY A 290 2.68 -26.08 -8.91
C GLY A 290 3.61 -24.87 -8.79
N VAL A 291 3.07 -23.66 -8.68
CA VAL A 291 3.84 -22.41 -8.56
C VAL A 291 4.22 -22.18 -7.11
N ASN A 292 5.46 -21.74 -6.86
CA ASN A 292 5.97 -21.42 -5.53
C ASN A 292 5.96 -19.90 -5.30
N HIS A 293 6.18 -19.48 -4.05
CA HIS A 293 6.27 -18.07 -3.65
C HIS A 293 7.28 -17.31 -4.50
N GLY A 294 7.06 -16.01 -4.75
CA GLY A 294 8.06 -15.16 -5.38
C GLY A 294 8.33 -15.52 -6.84
N CYS A 295 7.29 -15.90 -7.60
CA CYS A 295 7.43 -16.29 -9.00
C CYS A 295 7.53 -15.11 -9.97
N GLY A 296 7.32 -13.85 -9.52
CA GLY A 296 7.39 -12.65 -10.34
C GLY A 296 6.45 -12.71 -11.54
N LEU A 297 7.03 -12.66 -12.75
CA LEU A 297 6.31 -12.79 -14.02
C LEU A 297 5.75 -14.19 -14.27
N GLY A 298 6.17 -15.20 -13.48
CA GLY A 298 5.66 -16.56 -13.61
C GLY A 298 6.17 -17.31 -14.84
N ILE A 299 7.22 -16.80 -15.51
CA ILE A 299 7.71 -17.35 -16.78
C ILE A 299 8.16 -18.80 -16.63
N GLY A 300 7.72 -19.66 -17.55
CA GLY A 300 7.97 -21.10 -17.54
C GLY A 300 7.13 -21.86 -16.51
N THR A 301 6.09 -21.24 -15.95
CA THR A 301 5.17 -21.84 -14.99
C THR A 301 3.72 -21.69 -15.44
N THR A 302 2.76 -22.24 -14.70
CA THR A 302 1.33 -22.05 -15.01
C THR A 302 0.85 -20.62 -14.75
N ALA A 303 1.65 -19.78 -14.07
CA ALA A 303 1.35 -18.37 -13.87
C ALA A 303 1.79 -17.50 -15.06
N GLU A 304 2.45 -18.04 -16.09
CA GLU A 304 2.92 -17.23 -17.22
C GLU A 304 1.75 -16.44 -17.87
N GLY A 305 1.99 -15.17 -18.17
CA GLY A 305 1.00 -14.27 -18.76
C GLY A 305 -0.06 -13.71 -17.78
N TRP A 306 0.14 -13.88 -16.46
CA TRP A 306 -0.86 -13.46 -15.47
C TRP A 306 -0.99 -11.93 -15.34
N ILE A 307 0.07 -11.16 -15.64
CA ILE A 307 0.01 -9.69 -15.63
C ILE A 307 -0.92 -9.19 -16.73
N GLU A 308 -0.86 -9.80 -17.92
CA GLU A 308 -1.75 -9.49 -19.03
C GLU A 308 -3.21 -9.77 -18.66
N ARG A 309 -3.49 -10.93 -18.06
CA ARG A 309 -4.83 -11.28 -17.58
C ARG A 309 -5.31 -10.34 -16.46
N ALA A 310 -4.41 -9.92 -15.57
CA ALA A 310 -4.72 -8.94 -14.54
C ALA A 310 -5.09 -7.58 -15.13
N MET A 311 -4.41 -7.16 -16.20
CA MET A 311 -4.75 -5.93 -16.91
C MET A 311 -6.01 -6.08 -17.75
N GLU A 312 -6.29 -7.22 -18.37
CA GLU A 312 -7.58 -7.48 -19.03
C GLU A 312 -8.76 -7.33 -18.04
N PHE A 313 -8.59 -7.80 -16.80
CA PHE A 313 -9.54 -7.57 -15.71
C PHE A 313 -9.69 -6.09 -15.36
N ASP A 314 -8.57 -5.37 -15.18
CA ASP A 314 -8.58 -3.95 -14.83
C ASP A 314 -9.19 -3.06 -15.93
N GLU A 315 -8.83 -3.34 -17.20
CA GLU A 315 -9.25 -2.58 -18.37
C GLU A 315 -10.75 -2.64 -18.64
N LYS A 316 -11.42 -3.74 -18.26
CA LYS A 316 -12.88 -3.86 -18.39
C LYS A 316 -13.62 -2.68 -17.73
N TYR A 317 -13.06 -2.14 -16.65
CA TYR A 317 -13.72 -1.12 -15.82
C TYR A 317 -13.15 0.27 -16.00
N TRP A 318 -12.05 0.36 -16.74
CA TRP A 318 -11.39 1.60 -17.07
C TRP A 318 -12.19 2.51 -18.00
N TYR A 319 -13.18 1.96 -18.71
CA TYR A 319 -14.05 2.67 -19.63
C TYR A 319 -15.51 2.75 -19.13
N GLU A 320 -15.84 2.16 -17.98
CA GLU A 320 -17.19 2.28 -17.40
C GLU A 320 -17.43 3.61 -16.68
N GLU A 321 -16.40 4.43 -16.48
CA GLU A 321 -16.52 5.83 -16.05
C GLU A 321 -15.92 6.79 -17.09
N GLU A 322 -16.45 6.76 -18.32
CA GLU A 322 -16.59 8.04 -19.03
C GLU A 322 -17.71 8.79 -18.31
N TYR A 323 -17.35 9.59 -17.30
CA TYR A 323 -18.28 10.54 -16.68
C TYR A 323 -18.72 11.55 -17.75
N THR A 324 -19.78 11.20 -18.48
CA THR A 324 -20.63 12.16 -19.17
C THR A 324 -21.76 12.47 -18.21
N PRO A 325 -21.73 13.61 -17.49
CA PRO A 325 -22.85 13.97 -16.62
C PRO A 325 -24.12 14.01 -17.46
N GLU A 326 -25.17 13.30 -17.03
CA GLU A 326 -26.49 13.49 -17.61
C GLU A 326 -26.82 14.99 -17.53
N PRO A 327 -27.28 15.62 -18.62
CA PRO A 327 -27.67 17.03 -18.58
C PRO A 327 -28.78 17.18 -17.54
N ILE A 328 -28.46 17.84 -16.44
CA ILE A 328 -29.44 18.21 -15.41
C ILE A 328 -30.47 19.12 -16.08
N ASP A 329 -31.76 18.78 -15.99
CA ASP A 329 -32.86 19.62 -16.47
C ASP A 329 -33.01 20.82 -15.50
N CYS A 330 -32.23 21.85 -15.77
CA CYS A 330 -32.16 23.05 -14.96
C CYS A 330 -33.49 23.82 -14.92
N GLU A 331 -34.34 23.71 -15.94
CA GLU A 331 -35.61 24.47 -15.98
C GLU A 331 -36.62 23.95 -14.95
N GLU A 332 -36.69 22.64 -14.73
CA GLU A 332 -37.56 22.04 -13.73
C GLU A 332 -37.12 22.43 -12.30
N LEU A 333 -35.81 22.41 -12.03
CA LEU A 333 -35.21 22.70 -10.72
C LEU A 333 -35.31 24.19 -10.35
N ILE A 334 -35.13 25.10 -11.32
CA ILE A 334 -35.25 26.56 -11.11
C ILE A 334 -36.67 26.94 -10.66
N SER A 335 -37.70 26.27 -11.18
CA SER A 335 -39.10 26.56 -10.83
C SER A 335 -39.45 26.29 -9.36
N ARG A 336 -38.67 25.41 -8.70
CA ARG A 336 -38.92 24.94 -7.33
C ARG A 336 -38.20 25.74 -6.25
N ALA A 337 -37.04 26.35 -6.54
CA ALA A 337 -36.06 26.68 -5.51
C ALA A 337 -36.01 28.14 -5.02
N GLY A 338 -36.25 29.18 -5.82
CA GLY A 338 -36.45 30.55 -5.28
C GLY A 338 -35.27 31.33 -4.62
N GLY A 339 -33.98 30.99 -4.83
CA GLY A 339 -32.81 31.87 -4.54
C GLY A 339 -31.83 31.47 -3.41
N LEU A 340 -30.59 32.01 -3.35
CA LEU A 340 -29.42 31.49 -2.60
C LEU A 340 -29.40 31.69 -1.05
N ILE A 341 -28.84 30.73 -0.28
CA ILE A 341 -28.38 30.84 1.14
C ILE A 341 -26.99 30.16 1.25
N CYS A 342 -26.06 30.67 2.09
CA CYS A 342 -24.67 30.17 2.26
C CYS A 342 -24.36 29.81 3.74
N GLY A 343 -23.51 28.80 4.02
CA GLY A 343 -23.02 28.44 5.36
C GLY A 343 -21.87 27.40 5.36
N VAL A 344 -21.17 27.23 6.50
CA VAL A 344 -20.02 26.31 6.72
C VAL A 344 -20.42 25.18 7.68
N CYS A 345 -20.02 23.93 7.41
CA CYS A 345 -20.32 22.75 8.25
C CYS A 345 -19.09 21.87 8.55
N HIS A 346 -19.13 21.16 9.68
CA HIS A 346 -18.07 20.25 10.14
C HIS A 346 -18.17 18.87 9.43
N PRO A 347 -17.05 18.15 9.17
CA PRO A 347 -17.07 16.86 8.46
C PRO A 347 -17.88 15.73 9.13
N LYS A 348 -18.14 15.85 10.44
CA LYS A 348 -19.01 14.92 11.20
C LYS A 348 -20.48 15.37 11.25
N ASP A 349 -20.82 16.52 10.68
CA ASP A 349 -22.21 16.93 10.55
C ASP A 349 -22.89 15.97 9.58
N LYS A 350 -23.92 15.27 10.05
CA LYS A 350 -24.69 14.35 9.22
C LYS A 350 -25.55 15.17 8.26
N GLY A 351 -25.49 14.85 6.96
CA GLY A 351 -26.28 15.53 5.91
C GLY A 351 -27.79 15.54 6.17
N GLU A 352 -28.28 14.67 7.06
CA GLU A 352 -29.66 14.63 7.55
C GLU A 352 -30.13 15.96 8.18
N GLN A 353 -29.25 16.74 8.85
CA GLN A 353 -29.63 18.05 9.40
C GLN A 353 -29.83 19.14 8.32
N VAL A 354 -29.27 18.96 7.13
CA VAL A 354 -29.44 19.87 5.97
C VAL A 354 -30.74 19.54 5.21
N LEU A 355 -31.16 18.26 5.25
CA LEU A 355 -32.38 17.77 4.61
C LEU A 355 -33.67 18.15 5.37
N GLU A 356 -33.59 18.39 6.68
CA GLU A 356 -34.72 18.86 7.51
C GLU A 356 -35.23 20.28 7.14
N LEU A 357 -34.45 21.04 6.36
CA LEU A 357 -34.81 22.38 5.89
C LEU A 357 -35.64 22.39 4.59
N GLY A 358 -35.93 21.22 4.01
CA GLY A 358 -36.90 21.06 2.92
C GLY A 358 -36.51 21.73 1.58
N ALA A 359 -35.21 21.87 1.28
CA ALA A 359 -34.72 22.45 0.03
C ALA A 359 -33.80 21.50 -0.75
N GLU A 360 -33.79 21.62 -2.08
CA GLU A 360 -32.86 20.92 -2.98
C GLU A 360 -31.53 21.71 -3.00
N TRP A 361 -30.47 21.13 -2.44
CA TRP A 361 -29.15 21.76 -2.28
C TRP A 361 -28.10 21.03 -3.11
N VAL A 362 -27.17 21.77 -3.74
CA VAL A 362 -25.92 21.21 -4.28
C VAL A 362 -24.82 21.35 -3.23
N ARG A 363 -24.29 20.22 -2.74
CA ARG A 363 -23.13 20.18 -1.83
C ARG A 363 -21.85 20.24 -2.64
N VAL A 364 -20.98 21.20 -2.33
CA VAL A 364 -19.63 21.31 -2.90
C VAL A 364 -18.61 21.14 -1.79
N ASP A 365 -17.91 20.00 -1.76
CA ASP A 365 -16.85 19.73 -0.80
C ASP A 365 -15.52 20.35 -1.26
N ILE A 366 -14.89 21.18 -0.42
CA ILE A 366 -13.63 21.87 -0.77
C ILE A 366 -12.43 21.06 -0.26
N SER A 367 -11.79 20.23 -1.08
CA SER A 367 -10.72 19.30 -0.66
C SER A 367 -9.41 19.94 -0.11
N TRP A 368 -9.35 21.27 0.01
CA TRP A 368 -8.17 22.05 0.40
C TRP A 368 -8.56 23.21 1.35
N PRO A 369 -7.65 23.74 2.20
CA PRO A 369 -7.95 24.93 3.02
C PRO A 369 -8.49 26.06 2.14
N ALA A 370 -9.37 26.93 2.65
CA ALA A 370 -9.89 28.05 1.85
C ALA A 370 -8.92 29.25 1.79
N TYR A 371 -8.01 29.32 2.76
CA TYR A 371 -7.11 30.46 2.97
C TYR A 371 -5.66 30.01 3.11
N ASN A 372 -4.76 30.85 2.64
CA ASN A 372 -3.32 30.79 2.88
C ASN A 372 -3.02 31.17 4.35
N LYS A 373 -1.80 30.88 4.81
CA LYS A 373 -1.33 31.18 6.18
C LYS A 373 -1.37 32.69 6.52
N ASP A 374 -1.38 33.55 5.52
CA ASP A 374 -1.46 35.01 5.66
C ASP A 374 -2.91 35.54 5.64
N GLY A 375 -3.91 34.66 5.60
CA GLY A 375 -5.33 35.00 5.57
C GLY A 375 -5.87 35.36 4.18
N THR A 376 -5.06 35.29 3.13
CA THR A 376 -5.54 35.49 1.76
C THR A 376 -6.29 34.27 1.24
N SER A 377 -7.32 34.45 0.43
CA SER A 377 -7.97 33.32 -0.26
C SER A 377 -7.00 32.65 -1.23
N ASN A 378 -7.04 31.33 -1.30
CA ASN A 378 -6.21 30.60 -2.27
C ASN A 378 -6.96 30.29 -3.57
N TYR A 379 -6.20 29.86 -4.58
CA TYR A 379 -6.73 29.62 -5.93
C TYR A 379 -7.78 28.51 -5.98
N VAL A 380 -7.72 27.53 -5.08
CA VAL A 380 -8.73 26.46 -4.96
C VAL A 380 -10.06 27.04 -4.50
N TYR A 381 -10.03 27.88 -3.47
CA TYR A 381 -11.21 28.57 -2.97
C TYR A 381 -11.78 29.57 -3.98
N GLU A 382 -10.95 30.34 -4.68
CA GLU A 382 -11.41 31.24 -5.73
C GLU A 382 -12.00 30.48 -6.94
N GLY A 383 -11.46 29.30 -7.27
CA GLY A 383 -12.03 28.40 -8.28
C GLY A 383 -13.41 27.88 -7.89
N VAL A 384 -13.56 27.37 -6.66
CA VAL A 384 -14.86 26.94 -6.12
C VAL A 384 -15.85 28.09 -6.07
N LYS A 385 -15.40 29.29 -5.67
CA LYS A 385 -16.25 30.48 -5.63
C LYS A 385 -16.75 30.89 -7.02
N GLU A 386 -15.93 30.75 -8.05
CA GLU A 386 -16.33 31.01 -9.44
C GLU A 386 -17.29 29.93 -9.95
N GLU A 387 -17.07 28.66 -9.57
CA GLU A 387 -17.99 27.55 -9.85
C GLU A 387 -19.36 27.76 -9.19
N MET A 388 -19.37 28.17 -7.92
CA MET A 388 -20.58 28.52 -7.18
C MET A 388 -21.30 29.73 -7.79
N LYS A 389 -20.57 30.76 -8.25
CA LYS A 389 -21.16 31.87 -9.00
C LYS A 389 -21.77 31.39 -10.31
N ASN A 390 -21.13 30.46 -11.01
CA ASN A 390 -21.68 29.87 -12.24
C ASN A 390 -22.97 29.11 -11.95
N TYR A 391 -23.03 28.31 -10.88
CA TYR A 391 -24.27 27.65 -10.45
C TYR A 391 -25.36 28.64 -9.99
N ALA A 392 -24.98 29.71 -9.28
CA ALA A 392 -25.91 30.76 -8.87
C ALA A 392 -26.45 31.58 -10.05
N ASN A 393 -25.62 31.88 -11.05
CA ASN A 393 -26.01 32.53 -12.30
C ASN A 393 -26.96 31.63 -13.13
N GLN A 394 -26.93 30.33 -12.88
CA GLN A 394 -27.85 29.33 -13.44
C GLN A 394 -29.09 29.08 -12.55
N GLY A 395 -29.26 29.85 -11.46
CA GLY A 395 -30.46 29.80 -10.60
C GLY A 395 -30.46 28.73 -9.52
N LEU A 396 -29.35 28.01 -9.31
CA LEU A 396 -29.23 26.95 -8.30
C LEU A 396 -28.95 27.50 -6.89
N LYS A 397 -29.53 26.84 -5.88
CA LYS A 397 -29.17 27.02 -4.46
C LYS A 397 -27.96 26.15 -4.14
N VAL A 398 -26.81 26.78 -3.91
CA VAL A 398 -25.51 26.10 -3.71
C VAL A 398 -25.10 26.17 -2.24
N PHE A 399 -24.61 25.05 -1.71
CA PHE A 399 -24.09 24.90 -0.35
C PHE A 399 -22.65 24.38 -0.42
N ALA A 400 -21.67 25.15 0.07
CA ALA A 400 -20.28 24.72 0.09
C ALA A 400 -19.89 24.21 1.49
N VAL A 401 -19.27 23.03 1.54
CA VAL A 401 -18.77 22.43 2.76
C VAL A 401 -17.25 22.43 2.67
N THR A 402 -16.60 23.21 3.54
CA THR A 402 -15.16 23.16 3.71
C THR A 402 -14.82 22.10 4.76
N PRO A 403 -14.09 21.02 4.43
CA PRO A 403 -13.50 20.14 5.42
C PRO A 403 -12.54 20.97 6.27
N TYR A 404 -12.74 20.91 7.58
CA TYR A 404 -11.97 21.67 8.57
C TYR A 404 -10.47 21.31 8.46
N PRO A 405 -9.62 22.21 7.96
CA PRO A 405 -8.18 21.94 7.90
C PRO A 405 -7.62 21.92 9.32
N LYS A 406 -6.70 20.99 9.60
CA LYS A 406 -5.92 20.91 10.84
C LYS A 406 -5.31 22.27 11.25
N ASN A 407 -5.03 23.13 10.27
CA ASN A 407 -4.47 24.47 10.42
C ASN A 407 -5.36 25.43 11.24
N TYR A 408 -6.69 25.28 11.27
CA TYR A 408 -7.57 26.17 12.06
C TYR A 408 -7.45 25.94 13.56
N MET A 409 -7.23 24.68 13.97
CA MET A 409 -6.89 24.33 15.36
C MET A 409 -5.55 24.92 15.76
N GLU A 410 -4.59 24.97 14.83
CA GLU A 410 -3.27 25.62 15.04
C GLU A 410 -3.37 27.16 15.10
N TRP A 411 -4.45 27.75 14.59
CA TRP A 411 -4.75 29.18 14.64
C TRP A 411 -5.64 29.58 15.83
N GLY A 412 -6.05 28.61 16.67
CA GLY A 412 -6.74 28.84 17.94
C GLY A 412 -8.27 28.75 17.89
N TYR A 413 -8.86 28.28 16.78
CA TYR A 413 -10.31 28.08 16.66
C TYR A 413 -10.71 26.66 17.02
N ASP A 414 -11.67 26.49 17.95
CA ASP A 414 -12.23 25.19 18.34
C ASP A 414 -13.46 24.84 17.48
N PRO A 415 -13.40 23.81 16.61
CA PRO A 415 -14.52 23.39 15.75
C PRO A 415 -15.74 22.87 16.53
N LEU A 416 -15.59 22.58 17.82
CA LEU A 416 -16.66 22.13 18.71
C LEU A 416 -17.31 23.30 19.48
N ASP A 417 -16.70 24.49 19.46
CA ASP A 417 -17.23 25.68 20.13
C ASP A 417 -18.28 26.41 19.25
N PRO A 418 -19.52 26.60 19.74
CA PRO A 418 -20.57 27.28 18.98
C PRO A 418 -20.29 28.75 18.63
N GLU A 419 -19.50 29.49 19.43
CA GLU A 419 -19.18 30.89 19.15
C GLU A 419 -18.13 31.00 18.04
N ASP A 420 -17.09 30.17 18.07
CA ASP A 420 -16.08 30.07 17.00
C ASP A 420 -16.73 29.65 15.67
N ARG A 421 -17.71 28.74 15.71
CA ARG A 421 -18.51 28.36 14.54
C ARG A 421 -19.27 29.53 13.94
N ILE A 422 -19.83 30.44 14.75
CA ILE A 422 -20.58 31.61 14.28
C ILE A 422 -19.63 32.67 13.69
N GLU A 423 -18.44 32.84 14.27
CA GLU A 423 -17.44 33.80 13.77
C GLU A 423 -16.81 33.34 12.45
N ILE A 424 -16.68 32.02 12.23
CA ILE A 424 -16.22 31.43 10.96
C ILE A 424 -17.31 31.46 9.87
N ILE A 425 -18.60 31.47 10.26
CA ILE A 425 -19.76 31.54 9.34
C ILE A 425 -20.04 32.96 8.84
N LYS A 426 -19.71 33.99 9.64
CA LYS A 426 -19.91 35.41 9.31
C LYS A 426 -18.76 35.96 8.48
#